data_AF-A0A2W7AF45-F1
#
_entry.id   AF-A0A2W7AF45-F1
#
_cell.length_a   1.000
_cell.length_b   1.000
_cell.length_c   1.000
_cell.angle_alpha   90.00
_cell.angle_beta   90.00
_cell.angle_gamma   90.00
#
_symmetry.space_group_name_H-M   'P 1'
#
loop_
_entity.id
_entity.type
_entity.pdbx_description
1 polymer ?
#
loop_
_entity_poly.entity_id
_entity_poly.type
_entity_poly.pdbx_seq_one_letter_code
_entity_poly.pdbx_strand_id
1 'polypeptide(L)'
;MRFRFSEFIYQLFSKKQINLDVIFLTFLVLLVDISGVVFLSQDHQKVEAQKNINVRTDQWVKVEEIRGTVTYRNYYNYENRPAKVGDLLHITSDEISTGANSSAVLSIDTAVGSIFVAENTTIQIRSFQIAADNGRITNLFVPRGIARLQIRKFTHRGSELNIQTPAGISGVRGTQYIASVKPDGNMLITTIEGSVATTAQNQTEIVNGGFQNITVVGEPPSSAVPFNDDASLTYSIHRQVSGFERSIVLLGFTNPFNTVKVDEMEQSLDSSGEFSLQFPPISSLTVKVTVETPTGKIQVYEIPIL
;
A
#
# COMPACT_ATOMS: atom_id res chain seq x y z
N MET A 1 -40.59 0.80 -47.82
CA MET A 1 -39.16 0.92 -48.22
C MET A 1 -38.50 -0.41 -47.86
N ARG A 2 -38.41 -1.36 -48.81
CA ARG A 2 -37.19 -1.89 -49.47
C ARG A 2 -36.11 -2.42 -48.48
N PHE A 3 -35.51 -3.62 -48.57
CA PHE A 3 -35.56 -4.77 -49.50
C PHE A 3 -34.95 -6.03 -48.79
N ARG A 4 -35.58 -7.18 -49.03
CA ARG A 4 -35.07 -8.54 -49.34
C ARG A 4 -33.99 -9.29 -48.51
N PHE A 5 -34.45 -10.39 -47.91
CA PHE A 5 -33.73 -11.66 -47.70
C PHE A 5 -34.21 -12.70 -48.74
N SER A 6 -33.35 -13.10 -49.68
CA SER A 6 -33.52 -14.24 -50.59
C SER A 6 -32.11 -14.65 -51.02
N GLU A 7 -31.59 -15.83 -50.70
CA GLU A 7 -31.63 -17.07 -51.50
C GLU A 7 -30.46 -17.94 -50.96
N PHE A 8 -30.37 -19.26 -51.00
CA PHE A 8 -31.18 -20.36 -51.51
C PHE A 8 -30.66 -21.60 -50.80
N ILE A 9 -31.55 -22.46 -50.32
CA ILE A 9 -31.24 -23.80 -49.82
C ILE A 9 -31.69 -24.81 -50.89
N TYR A 10 -30.86 -25.84 -51.11
CA TYR A 10 -31.11 -27.10 -51.83
C TYR A 10 -31.37 -27.10 -53.35
N GLN A 11 -30.40 -27.65 -54.09
CA GLN A 11 -30.55 -28.65 -55.16
C GLN A 11 -29.15 -29.18 -55.48
N LEU A 12 -28.84 -30.44 -55.78
CA LEU A 12 -29.54 -31.72 -55.84
C LEU A 12 -28.40 -32.78 -55.98
N PHE A 13 -28.64 -34.00 -55.54
CA PHE A 13 -27.79 -35.20 -55.68
C PHE A 13 -27.06 -35.37 -57.04
N SER A 14 -25.89 -36.03 -57.05
CA SER A 14 -25.67 -37.35 -57.73
C SER A 14 -24.21 -37.66 -58.09
N LYS A 15 -23.83 -38.95 -57.89
CA LYS A 15 -22.72 -39.75 -58.48
C LYS A 15 -21.28 -39.31 -58.19
N LYS A 16 -20.47 -40.07 -57.44
CA LYS A 16 -19.96 -41.45 -57.63
C LYS A 16 -19.05 -41.61 -58.87
N GLN A 17 -17.76 -41.83 -58.56
CA GLN A 17 -16.82 -42.77 -59.17
C GLN A 17 -15.89 -42.33 -60.33
N ILE A 18 -14.63 -42.80 -60.22
CA ILE A 18 -13.61 -43.13 -61.26
C ILE A 18 -12.57 -42.02 -61.48
N ASN A 19 -11.40 -42.12 -60.82
CA ASN A 19 -10.12 -42.69 -61.28
C ASN A 19 -9.35 -41.79 -62.27
N LEU A 20 -8.06 -41.55 -62.01
CA LEU A 20 -6.94 -42.34 -62.56
C LEU A 20 -5.68 -41.46 -62.70
N ASP A 21 -4.67 -41.83 -61.92
CA ASP A 21 -3.23 -41.88 -62.22
C ASP A 21 -2.51 -40.82 -63.08
N VAL A 22 -1.41 -40.33 -62.48
CA VAL A 22 -0.03 -40.33 -63.00
C VAL A 22 0.22 -39.64 -64.35
N ILE A 23 1.02 -38.57 -64.32
CA ILE A 23 2.12 -38.24 -65.25
C ILE A 23 2.91 -37.11 -64.55
N PHE A 24 4.07 -37.37 -63.95
CA PHE A 24 5.41 -37.39 -64.55
C PHE A 24 5.81 -36.07 -65.23
N LEU A 25 6.92 -35.50 -64.73
CA LEU A 25 7.92 -34.69 -65.42
C LEU A 25 7.75 -33.15 -65.47
N THR A 26 8.67 -32.49 -64.73
CA THR A 26 9.46 -31.30 -65.09
C THR A 26 8.76 -29.98 -65.45
N PHE A 27 8.99 -28.93 -64.67
CA PHE A 27 9.96 -27.88 -65.04
C PHE A 27 10.25 -26.94 -63.85
N LEU A 28 11.54 -26.76 -63.59
CA LEU A 28 12.15 -25.74 -62.75
C LEU A 28 11.90 -24.35 -63.35
N VAL A 29 11.18 -23.45 -62.66
CA VAL A 29 11.44 -22.00 -62.72
C VAL A 29 11.12 -21.35 -61.37
N LEU A 30 12.14 -20.66 -60.89
CA LEU A 30 12.23 -19.80 -59.71
C LEU A 30 11.21 -18.65 -59.79
N LEU A 31 10.33 -18.51 -58.80
CA LEU A 31 9.70 -17.22 -58.48
C LEU A 31 9.52 -17.16 -56.96
N VAL A 32 10.36 -16.31 -56.37
CA VAL A 32 10.32 -15.90 -54.97
C VAL A 32 8.99 -15.19 -54.74
N ASP A 33 8.14 -15.73 -53.88
CA ASP A 33 7.02 -14.98 -53.32
C ASP A 33 7.28 -14.72 -51.84
N ILE A 34 7.43 -13.43 -51.56
CA ILE A 34 7.70 -12.83 -50.27
C ILE A 34 6.38 -12.77 -49.52
N SER A 35 6.14 -13.72 -48.62
CA SER A 35 5.21 -13.52 -47.51
C SER A 35 5.76 -14.25 -46.29
N GLY A 36 6.12 -13.44 -45.29
CA GLY A 36 6.95 -13.84 -44.17
C GLY A 36 6.25 -14.84 -43.26
N VAL A 37 6.79 -16.06 -43.23
CA VAL A 37 6.68 -16.92 -42.07
C VAL A 37 7.74 -16.44 -41.08
N VAL A 38 7.36 -15.49 -40.23
CA VAL A 38 8.15 -15.17 -39.04
C VAL A 38 8.01 -16.36 -38.11
N PHE A 39 9.08 -17.17 -38.02
CA PHE A 39 9.26 -18.11 -36.92
C PHE A 39 9.25 -17.31 -35.61
N LEU A 40 8.15 -17.37 -34.87
CA LEU A 40 8.12 -16.94 -33.47
C LEU A 40 9.10 -17.84 -32.71
N SER A 41 10.21 -17.26 -32.26
CA SER A 41 11.17 -17.95 -31.41
C SER A 41 10.49 -18.36 -30.10
N GLN A 42 10.80 -19.57 -29.63
CA GLN A 42 10.30 -20.11 -28.36
C GLN A 42 10.74 -19.30 -27.12
N ASP A 43 11.56 -18.26 -27.30
CA ASP A 43 12.02 -17.38 -26.22
C ASP A 43 10.93 -16.42 -25.74
N HIS A 44 9.99 -16.00 -26.59
CA HIS A 44 8.90 -15.12 -26.16
C HIS A 44 7.82 -15.82 -25.31
N GLN A 45 7.64 -17.14 -25.45
CA GLN A 45 6.71 -17.88 -24.60
C GLN A 45 7.26 -18.16 -23.18
N LYS A 46 8.59 -18.12 -22.99
CA LYS A 46 9.18 -18.24 -21.64
C LYS A 46 9.06 -16.98 -20.80
N VAL A 47 8.95 -15.80 -21.43
CA VAL A 47 8.89 -14.51 -20.72
C VAL A 47 7.49 -14.25 -20.13
N GLU A 48 6.41 -14.72 -20.76
CA GLU A 48 5.05 -14.56 -20.21
C GLU A 48 4.69 -15.61 -19.15
N ALA A 49 5.28 -16.81 -19.20
CA ALA A 49 5.00 -17.88 -18.23
C ALA A 49 5.60 -17.64 -16.83
N GLN A 50 6.53 -16.67 -16.69
CA GLN A 50 7.12 -16.30 -15.40
C GLN A 50 6.36 -15.20 -14.65
N LYS A 51 5.26 -14.66 -15.19
CA LYS A 51 4.56 -13.55 -14.56
C LYS A 51 3.65 -13.95 -13.39
N ASN A 52 3.33 -15.24 -13.23
CA ASN A 52 2.36 -15.70 -12.21
C ASN A 52 2.74 -17.03 -11.52
N ILE A 53 4.02 -17.31 -11.31
CA ILE A 53 4.39 -18.39 -10.37
C ILE A 53 4.44 -17.76 -8.98
N ASN A 54 3.35 -17.92 -8.22
CA ASN A 54 3.38 -17.71 -6.78
C ASN A 54 4.26 -18.80 -6.17
N VAL A 55 5.57 -18.56 -6.16
CA VAL A 55 6.53 -19.41 -5.47
C VAL A 55 6.08 -19.41 -4.01
N ARG A 56 5.65 -20.57 -3.50
CA ARG A 56 5.49 -20.76 -2.06
C ARG A 56 6.87 -20.58 -1.44
N THR A 57 7.14 -19.37 -1.02
CA THR A 57 8.27 -19.07 -0.16
C THR A 57 7.83 -19.41 1.26
N ASP A 58 8.71 -19.97 2.08
CA ASP A 58 8.44 -20.18 3.51
C ASP A 58 8.46 -18.84 4.30
N GLN A 59 8.10 -17.74 3.64
CA GLN A 59 8.01 -16.41 4.24
C GLN A 59 6.64 -16.20 4.85
N TRP A 60 6.61 -15.55 6.01
CA TRP A 60 5.37 -15.30 6.72
C TRP A 60 5.49 -14.09 7.65
N VAL A 61 4.34 -13.54 7.99
CA VAL A 61 4.15 -12.62 9.10
C VAL A 61 3.20 -13.29 10.08
N LYS A 62 3.61 -13.40 11.35
CA LYS A 62 2.85 -14.12 12.39
C LYS A 62 2.41 -13.15 13.47
N VAL A 63 1.18 -13.32 13.94
CA VAL A 63 0.63 -12.57 15.07
C VAL A 63 1.23 -13.12 16.38
N GLU A 64 1.98 -12.29 17.10
CA GLU A 64 2.61 -12.64 18.38
C GLU A 64 1.79 -12.12 19.58
N GLU A 65 1.24 -10.91 19.47
CA GLU A 65 0.43 -10.31 20.53
C GLU A 65 -0.79 -9.57 19.97
N ILE A 66 -1.87 -9.54 20.74
CA ILE A 66 -3.12 -8.83 20.44
C ILE A 66 -3.57 -8.07 21.69
N ARG A 67 -3.99 -6.82 21.49
CA ARG A 67 -4.74 -6.02 22.48
C ARG A 67 -5.97 -5.41 21.81
N GLY A 68 -7.12 -5.53 22.46
CA GLY A 68 -8.37 -4.99 21.93
C GLY A 68 -8.91 -5.76 20.73
N THR A 69 -9.52 -5.03 19.79
CA THR A 69 -10.16 -5.57 18.58
C THR A 69 -9.17 -5.63 17.44
N VAL A 70 -8.75 -6.85 17.07
CA VAL A 70 -7.88 -7.11 15.93
C VAL A 70 -8.56 -8.11 15.02
N THR A 71 -8.65 -7.79 13.74
CA THR A 71 -9.28 -8.62 12.72
C THR A 71 -8.22 -9.17 11.76
N TYR A 72 -8.31 -10.47 11.50
CA TYR A 72 -7.55 -11.16 10.49
C TYR A 72 -8.44 -11.47 9.29
N ARG A 73 -7.93 -11.22 8.09
CA ARG A 73 -8.56 -11.60 6.83
C ARG A 73 -7.57 -12.41 6.00
N ASN A 74 -7.98 -13.60 5.57
CA ASN A 74 -7.19 -14.43 4.67
C ASN A 74 -7.75 -14.35 3.24
N TYR A 75 -6.86 -14.49 2.26
CA TYR A 75 -7.23 -14.47 0.85
C TYR A 75 -8.31 -15.50 0.47
N TYR A 76 -8.28 -16.71 1.02
CA TYR A 76 -9.15 -17.80 0.60
C TYR A 76 -10.58 -17.69 1.11
N ASN A 77 -10.79 -17.08 2.28
CA ASN A 77 -12.09 -17.05 2.91
C ASN A 77 -12.75 -15.67 2.89
N TYR A 78 -12.03 -14.59 2.56
CA TYR A 78 -12.50 -13.18 2.46
C TYR A 78 -13.32 -12.65 3.65
N GLU A 79 -13.63 -13.48 4.64
CA GLU A 79 -14.36 -13.16 5.84
C GLU A 79 -13.38 -12.63 6.88
N ASN A 80 -13.71 -11.44 7.38
CA ASN A 80 -13.04 -10.90 8.55
C ASN A 80 -13.40 -11.76 9.76
N ARG A 81 -12.39 -12.28 10.44
CA ARG A 81 -12.56 -12.92 11.74
C ARG A 81 -11.70 -12.22 12.80
N PRO A 82 -12.02 -12.36 14.09
CA PRO A 82 -11.08 -12.00 15.13
C PRO A 82 -9.73 -12.71 14.91
N ALA A 83 -8.65 -11.94 15.02
CA ALA A 83 -7.29 -12.46 14.98
C ALA A 83 -7.00 -13.28 16.25
N LYS A 84 -6.07 -14.21 16.14
CA LYS A 84 -5.56 -15.04 17.24
C LYS A 84 -4.04 -15.00 17.22
N VAL A 85 -3.44 -15.07 18.41
CA VAL A 85 -1.99 -15.29 18.51
C VAL A 85 -1.64 -16.60 17.81
N GLY A 86 -0.60 -16.57 16.97
CA GLY A 86 -0.21 -17.67 16.09
C GLY A 86 -0.83 -17.62 14.69
N ASP A 87 -1.75 -16.70 14.39
CA ASP A 87 -2.24 -16.50 13.02
C ASP A 87 -1.07 -16.16 12.08
N LEU A 88 -1.04 -16.80 10.90
CA LEU A 88 0.01 -16.67 9.90
C LEU A 88 -0.52 -16.01 8.62
N LEU A 89 -0.02 -14.82 8.32
CA LEU A 89 -0.16 -14.14 7.03
C LEU A 89 0.98 -14.61 6.13
N HIS A 90 0.65 -15.36 5.09
CA HIS A 90 1.67 -15.98 4.23
C HIS A 90 1.28 -15.94 2.74
N ILE A 91 0.10 -15.39 2.44
CA ILE A 91 -0.43 -15.29 1.08
C ILE A 91 -0.67 -13.82 0.77
N THR A 92 -0.43 -13.44 -0.48
CA THR A 92 -0.84 -12.13 -0.99
C THR A 92 -2.28 -11.84 -0.63
N SER A 93 -2.53 -10.61 -0.17
CA SER A 93 -3.81 -10.11 0.33
C SER A 93 -4.24 -10.57 1.72
N ASP A 94 -3.50 -11.47 2.38
CA ASP A 94 -3.66 -11.68 3.83
C ASP A 94 -3.45 -10.35 4.57
N GLU A 95 -4.27 -10.10 5.58
CA GLU A 95 -4.34 -8.80 6.25
C GLU A 95 -4.58 -8.94 7.75
N ILE A 96 -3.95 -8.04 8.50
CA ILE A 96 -4.28 -7.72 9.89
C ILE A 96 -4.72 -6.27 9.96
N SER A 97 -5.84 -6.04 10.66
CA SER A 97 -6.38 -4.72 10.92
C SER A 97 -6.70 -4.55 12.41
N THR A 98 -6.35 -3.41 12.98
CA THR A 98 -6.62 -3.04 14.37
C THR A 98 -7.73 -1.99 14.43
N GLY A 99 -8.62 -2.08 15.42
CA GLY A 99 -9.62 -1.04 15.69
C GLY A 99 -9.10 0.08 16.60
N ALA A 100 -10.01 0.93 17.06
CA ALA A 100 -9.71 1.95 18.08
C ALA A 100 -9.27 1.28 19.40
N ASN A 101 -8.36 1.92 20.13
CA ASN A 101 -7.78 1.42 21.39
C ASN A 101 -7.24 -0.01 21.30
N SER A 102 -6.78 -0.42 20.12
CA SER A 102 -6.35 -1.79 19.83
C SER A 102 -4.94 -1.79 19.25
N SER A 103 -4.21 -2.89 19.40
CA SER A 103 -2.88 -3.04 18.82
C SER A 103 -2.53 -4.50 18.58
N ALA A 104 -1.54 -4.73 17.73
CA ALA A 104 -0.96 -6.05 17.51
C ALA A 104 0.56 -6.00 17.41
N VAL A 105 1.23 -7.08 17.79
CA VAL A 105 2.65 -7.28 17.50
C VAL A 105 2.77 -8.43 16.51
N LEU A 106 3.46 -8.18 15.41
CA LEU A 106 3.71 -9.16 14.37
C LEU A 106 5.21 -9.45 14.30
N SER A 107 5.58 -10.72 14.13
CA SER A 107 6.95 -11.13 13.78
C SER A 107 7.02 -11.42 12.28
N ILE A 108 8.11 -11.01 11.64
CA ILE A 108 8.39 -11.29 10.23
C ILE A 108 9.44 -12.38 10.18
N ASP A 109 9.11 -13.52 9.56
CA ASP A 109 9.96 -14.71 9.49
C ASP A 109 10.58 -15.09 10.86
N THR A 110 11.37 -16.17 10.90
CA THR A 110 12.17 -16.44 12.09
C THR A 110 13.30 -15.41 12.20
N ALA A 111 13.16 -14.50 13.17
CA ALA A 111 14.16 -13.52 13.60
C ALA A 111 14.50 -12.39 12.61
N VAL A 112 13.70 -12.12 11.57
CA VAL A 112 13.97 -10.95 10.69
C VAL A 112 13.60 -9.63 11.36
N GLY A 113 12.48 -9.59 12.07
CA GLY A 113 12.10 -8.39 12.78
C GLY A 113 10.69 -8.46 13.33
N SER A 114 10.25 -7.35 13.89
CA SER A 114 8.90 -7.19 14.43
C SER A 114 8.25 -5.92 13.91
N ILE A 115 6.92 -5.95 13.85
CA ILE A 115 6.07 -4.81 13.52
C ILE A 115 5.08 -4.63 14.67
N PHE A 116 5.15 -3.49 15.34
CA PHE A 116 4.06 -3.03 16.20
C PHE A 116 3.04 -2.30 15.33
N VAL A 117 1.80 -2.80 15.37
CA VAL A 117 0.64 -2.27 14.64
C VAL A 117 -0.18 -1.45 15.64
N ALA A 118 -0.20 -0.13 15.47
CA ALA A 118 -0.97 0.76 16.33
C ALA A 118 -2.48 0.60 16.11
N GLU A 119 -3.30 1.39 16.79
CA GLU A 119 -4.75 1.41 16.54
C GLU A 119 -5.10 1.89 15.13
N ASN A 120 -6.30 1.55 14.67
CA ASN A 120 -6.85 1.97 13.37
C ASN A 120 -5.89 1.73 12.18
N THR A 121 -5.07 0.70 12.26
CA THR A 121 -3.99 0.41 11.31
C THR A 121 -4.27 -0.89 10.58
N THR A 122 -3.95 -0.89 9.29
CA THR A 122 -4.07 -2.08 8.44
C THR A 122 -2.70 -2.44 7.87
N ILE A 123 -2.35 -3.72 7.92
CA ILE A 123 -1.16 -4.27 7.25
C ILE A 123 -1.60 -5.43 6.38
N GLN A 124 -1.27 -5.36 5.09
CA GLN A 124 -1.57 -6.38 4.09
C GLN A 124 -0.29 -6.92 3.46
N ILE A 125 -0.25 -8.22 3.18
CA ILE A 125 0.81 -8.83 2.38
C ILE A 125 0.61 -8.46 0.90
N ARG A 126 1.62 -7.86 0.26
CA ARG A 126 1.63 -7.67 -1.19
C ARG A 126 2.30 -8.83 -1.90
N SER A 127 3.52 -9.14 -1.50
CA SER A 127 4.24 -10.28 -2.06
C SER A 127 5.40 -10.70 -1.17
N PHE A 128 5.74 -11.96 -1.32
CA PHE A 128 6.98 -12.56 -0.85
C PHE A 128 7.76 -13.04 -2.05
N GLN A 129 9.03 -12.70 -2.13
CA GLN A 129 9.90 -13.04 -3.26
C GLN A 129 11.27 -13.49 -2.76
N ILE A 130 11.96 -14.27 -3.59
CA ILE A 130 13.34 -14.69 -3.36
C ILE A 130 14.20 -14.13 -4.48
N ALA A 131 15.22 -13.36 -4.11
CA ALA A 131 16.23 -12.83 -5.02
C ALA A 131 17.19 -13.93 -5.49
N ALA A 132 17.96 -13.66 -6.55
CA ALA A 132 18.90 -14.62 -7.13
C ALA A 132 19.98 -15.11 -6.14
N ASP A 133 20.33 -14.29 -5.14
CA ASP A 133 21.28 -14.63 -4.08
C ASP A 133 20.61 -15.32 -2.87
N ASN A 134 19.40 -15.85 -3.05
CA ASN A 134 18.55 -16.40 -1.99
C ASN A 134 18.13 -15.36 -0.92
N GLY A 135 18.27 -14.07 -1.23
CA GLY A 135 17.75 -13.00 -0.41
C GLY A 135 16.22 -12.98 -0.36
N ARG A 136 15.66 -12.57 0.77
CA ARG A 136 14.21 -12.53 0.99
C ARG A 136 13.69 -11.11 0.80
N ILE A 137 12.76 -10.93 -0.12
CA ILE A 137 12.10 -9.65 -0.38
C ILE A 137 10.67 -9.74 0.13
N THR A 138 10.36 -8.95 1.16
CA THR A 138 9.03 -8.86 1.76
C THR A 138 8.41 -7.51 1.41
N ASN A 139 7.30 -7.55 0.67
CA ASN A 139 6.52 -6.34 0.35
C ASN A 139 5.22 -6.36 1.14
N LEU A 140 5.05 -5.39 2.02
CA LEU A 140 3.82 -5.16 2.77
C LEU A 140 3.14 -3.90 2.25
N PHE A 141 1.85 -3.76 2.53
CA PHE A 141 1.08 -2.57 2.23
C PHE A 141 0.37 -2.05 3.47
N VAL A 142 0.54 -0.75 3.72
CA VAL A 142 -0.10 -0.02 4.80
C VAL A 142 -0.94 1.09 4.15
N PRO A 143 -2.25 0.89 4.00
CA PRO A 143 -3.11 1.91 3.42
C PRO A 143 -3.39 3.09 4.36
N ARG A 144 -3.31 2.85 5.68
CA ARG A 144 -3.59 3.83 6.74
C ARG A 144 -3.05 3.34 8.08
N GLY A 145 -2.85 4.28 9.00
CA GLY A 145 -2.45 4.04 10.38
C GLY A 145 -0.94 4.01 10.57
N ILE A 146 -0.48 3.46 11.69
CA ILE A 146 0.91 3.55 12.14
C ILE A 146 1.49 2.15 12.38
N ALA A 147 2.59 1.86 11.67
CA ALA A 147 3.41 0.68 11.88
C ALA A 147 4.79 1.09 12.40
N ARG A 148 5.22 0.53 13.55
CA ARG A 148 6.59 0.69 14.06
C ARG A 148 7.37 -0.58 13.79
N LEU A 149 8.47 -0.47 13.06
CA LEU A 149 9.24 -1.60 12.57
C LEU A 149 10.60 -1.64 13.24
N GLN A 150 11.01 -2.83 13.65
CA GLN A 150 12.36 -3.11 14.10
C GLN A 150 12.91 -4.29 13.31
N ILE A 151 13.73 -3.98 12.31
CA ILE A 151 14.25 -4.95 11.35
C ILE A 151 15.74 -5.14 11.61
N ARG A 152 16.20 -6.39 11.75
CA ARG A 152 17.63 -6.66 11.85
C ARG A 152 18.33 -6.46 10.49
N LYS A 153 19.64 -6.30 10.51
CA LYS A 153 20.43 -6.34 9.27
C LYS A 153 20.30 -7.70 8.59
N PHE A 154 19.98 -7.70 7.30
CA PHE A 154 19.89 -8.93 6.52
C PHE A 154 21.26 -9.54 6.20
N THR A 155 21.30 -10.86 6.03
CA THR A 155 22.51 -11.62 5.69
C THR A 155 22.79 -11.64 4.18
N HIS A 156 21.76 -11.81 3.33
CA HIS A 156 21.89 -11.78 1.88
C HIS A 156 21.74 -10.35 1.35
N ARG A 157 22.41 -10.01 0.24
CA ARG A 157 22.40 -8.64 -0.30
C ARG A 157 21.06 -8.30 -0.94
N GLY A 158 20.44 -9.25 -1.65
CA GLY A 158 19.12 -9.10 -2.25
C GLY A 158 17.94 -9.23 -1.27
N SER A 159 18.19 -9.22 0.05
CA SER A 159 17.09 -9.17 1.03
C SER A 159 16.64 -7.74 1.28
N GLU A 160 15.33 -7.55 1.29
CA GLU A 160 14.67 -6.25 1.42
C GLU A 160 13.36 -6.40 2.17
N LEU A 161 12.99 -5.36 2.93
CA LEU A 161 11.64 -5.17 3.42
C LEU A 161 11.14 -3.83 2.93
N ASN A 162 9.98 -3.86 2.29
CA ASN A 162 9.34 -2.69 1.72
C ASN A 162 7.94 -2.49 2.32
N ILE A 163 7.63 -1.28 2.74
CA ILE A 163 6.28 -0.83 3.05
C ILE A 163 5.80 0.04 1.91
N GLN A 164 4.78 -0.45 1.20
CA GLN A 164 4.04 0.29 0.19
C GLN A 164 2.89 1.04 0.86
N THR A 165 2.65 2.27 0.43
CA THR A 165 1.56 3.14 0.86
C THR A 165 0.92 3.78 -0.38
N PRO A 166 -0.22 4.48 -0.24
CA PRO A 166 -0.77 5.25 -1.36
C PRO A 166 0.18 6.32 -1.89
N ALA A 167 1.03 6.91 -1.04
CA ALA A 167 1.95 7.97 -1.42
C ALA A 167 3.28 7.45 -2.02
N GLY A 168 3.73 6.24 -1.67
CA GLY A 168 5.02 5.74 -2.16
C GLY A 168 5.47 4.43 -1.52
N ILE A 169 6.77 4.17 -1.61
CA ILE A 169 7.41 2.97 -1.07
C ILE A 169 8.49 3.41 -0.08
N SER A 170 8.57 2.75 1.07
CA SER A 170 9.72 2.84 1.97
C SER A 170 10.43 1.49 2.04
N GLY A 171 11.71 1.45 1.66
CA GLY A 171 12.54 0.26 1.66
C GLY A 171 13.65 0.36 2.70
N VAL A 172 13.91 -0.75 3.40
CA VAL A 172 14.87 -0.77 4.51
C VAL A 172 15.79 -1.97 4.48
N ARG A 173 16.94 -1.80 5.16
CA ARG A 173 17.90 -2.86 5.45
C ARG A 173 18.51 -2.67 6.83
N GLY A 174 17.96 -3.37 7.83
CA GLY A 174 18.44 -3.29 9.21
C GLY A 174 18.19 -1.92 9.83
N THR A 175 16.93 -1.63 10.12
CA THR A 175 16.45 -0.29 10.44
C THR A 175 15.36 -0.36 11.50
N GLN A 176 15.36 0.60 12.42
CA GLN A 176 14.26 0.85 13.32
C GLN A 176 13.60 2.16 12.90
N TYR A 177 12.32 2.09 12.50
CA TYR A 177 11.61 3.24 11.96
C TYR A 177 10.10 3.12 12.16
N ILE A 178 9.42 4.24 11.93
CA ILE A 178 7.98 4.36 12.03
C ILE A 178 7.47 4.77 10.65
N ALA A 179 6.50 4.01 10.14
CA ALA A 179 5.72 4.36 8.96
C ALA A 179 4.31 4.75 9.41
N SER A 180 3.94 6.01 9.17
CA SER A 180 2.60 6.54 9.45
C SER A 180 1.94 6.92 8.13
N VAL A 181 0.69 6.50 7.95
CA VAL A 181 -0.10 6.81 6.76
C VAL A 181 -1.39 7.48 7.20
N LYS A 182 -1.54 8.75 6.83
CA LYS A 182 -2.65 9.61 7.22
C LYS A 182 -3.94 9.24 6.46
N PRO A 183 -5.11 9.74 6.88
CA PRO A 183 -6.39 9.45 6.20
C PRO A 183 -6.43 9.86 4.72
N ASP A 184 -5.66 10.86 4.33
CA ASP A 184 -5.50 11.32 2.94
C ASP A 184 -4.52 10.48 2.11
N GLY A 185 -3.88 9.48 2.73
CA GLY A 185 -2.90 8.59 2.11
C GLY A 185 -1.45 9.10 2.17
N ASN A 186 -1.22 10.31 2.72
CA ASN A 186 0.13 10.86 2.88
C ASN A 186 0.95 9.97 3.81
N MET A 187 2.21 9.75 3.44
CA MET A 187 3.13 8.89 4.17
C MET A 187 4.15 9.72 4.92
N LEU A 188 4.38 9.37 6.17
CA LEU A 188 5.38 9.97 7.02
C LEU A 188 6.32 8.88 7.52
N ILE A 189 7.61 9.08 7.30
CA ILE A 189 8.67 8.19 7.75
C ILE A 189 9.47 8.90 8.83
N THR A 190 9.62 8.26 9.99
CA THR A 190 10.53 8.68 11.05
C THR A 190 11.54 7.57 11.31
N THR A 191 12.81 7.80 11.02
CA THR A 191 13.87 6.81 11.20
C THR A 191 14.54 7.02 12.55
N ILE A 192 14.47 6.02 13.42
CA ILE A 192 15.12 6.03 14.73
C ILE A 192 16.59 5.62 14.58
N GLU A 193 16.82 4.46 13.96
CA GLU A 193 18.16 3.92 13.70
C GLU A 193 18.26 3.32 12.30
N GLY A 194 19.45 3.44 11.69
CA GLY A 194 19.69 2.95 10.34
C GLY A 194 19.33 3.99 9.27
N SER A 195 18.71 3.54 8.18
CA SER A 195 18.34 4.40 7.06
C SER A 195 17.17 3.80 6.29
N VAL A 196 16.22 4.64 5.89
CA VAL A 196 15.06 4.28 5.08
C VAL A 196 15.18 4.97 3.73
N ALA A 197 15.05 4.22 2.64
CA ALA A 197 14.89 4.80 1.32
C ALA A 197 13.40 5.02 1.05
N THR A 198 13.00 6.28 0.92
CA THR A 198 11.63 6.66 0.60
C THR A 198 11.56 7.01 -0.88
N THR A 199 10.70 6.34 -1.65
CA THR A 199 10.60 6.52 -3.11
C THR A 199 9.17 6.84 -3.52
N ALA A 200 8.99 7.93 -4.28
CA ALA A 200 7.74 8.31 -4.94
C ALA A 200 8.03 9.19 -6.15
N GLN A 201 7.15 9.20 -7.16
CA GLN A 201 7.32 9.99 -8.39
C GLN A 201 8.70 9.81 -9.05
N ASN A 202 9.23 8.59 -9.06
CA ASN A 202 10.57 8.22 -9.55
C ASN A 202 11.75 8.95 -8.86
N GLN A 203 11.52 9.56 -7.70
CA GLN A 203 12.55 10.19 -6.88
C GLN A 203 12.68 9.43 -5.57
N THR A 204 13.91 9.34 -5.07
CA THR A 204 14.23 8.66 -3.81
C THR A 204 14.94 9.61 -2.87
N GLU A 205 14.46 9.68 -1.63
CA GLU A 205 15.11 10.38 -0.53
C GLU A 205 15.59 9.35 0.51
N ILE A 206 16.77 9.59 1.08
CA ILE A 206 17.33 8.75 2.13
C ILE A 206 17.10 9.40 3.51
N VAL A 207 16.29 8.74 4.35
CA VAL A 207 15.95 9.20 5.70
C VAL A 207 16.80 8.44 6.71
N ASN A 208 17.91 9.04 7.14
CA ASN A 208 18.82 8.45 8.12
C ASN A 208 18.25 8.50 9.55
N GLY A 209 18.80 7.68 10.45
CA GLY A 209 18.48 7.72 11.88
C GLY A 209 18.62 9.13 12.45
N GLY A 210 17.60 9.58 13.19
CA GLY A 210 17.52 10.97 13.66
C GLY A 210 16.73 11.90 12.73
N PHE A 211 16.25 11.41 11.58
CA PHE A 211 15.53 12.21 10.59
C PHE A 211 14.16 11.64 10.26
N GLN A 212 13.35 12.48 9.61
CA GLN A 212 12.02 12.17 9.13
C GLN A 212 11.72 12.88 7.81
N ASN A 213 10.80 12.34 7.01
CA ASN A 213 10.30 13.00 5.81
C ASN A 213 8.81 12.72 5.55
N ILE A 214 8.19 13.57 4.74
CA ILE A 214 6.79 13.44 4.32
C ILE A 214 6.78 13.17 2.82
N THR A 215 5.89 12.28 2.40
CA THR A 215 5.57 12.06 0.99
C THR A 215 4.07 12.30 0.81
N VAL A 216 3.74 13.37 0.10
CA VAL A 216 2.35 13.68 -0.27
C VAL A 216 1.94 12.79 -1.44
N VAL A 217 0.70 12.30 -1.45
CA VAL A 217 0.19 11.49 -2.55
C VAL A 217 0.32 12.24 -3.88
N GLY A 218 1.03 11.66 -4.84
CA GLY A 218 1.26 12.28 -6.15
C GLY A 218 2.51 13.17 -6.23
N GLU A 219 3.22 13.38 -5.12
CA GLU A 219 4.44 14.20 -5.05
C GLU A 219 5.69 13.35 -4.76
N PRO A 220 6.89 13.81 -5.13
CA PRO A 220 8.12 13.18 -4.67
C PRO A 220 8.27 13.31 -3.14
N PRO A 221 9.10 12.47 -2.50
CA PRO A 221 9.37 12.60 -1.07
C PRO A 221 10.04 13.95 -0.76
N SER A 222 9.65 14.58 0.34
CA SER A 222 10.33 15.77 0.84
C SER A 222 11.76 15.44 1.25
N SER A 223 12.64 16.44 1.28
CA SER A 223 13.95 16.29 1.91
C SER A 223 13.80 15.89 3.39
N ALA A 224 14.72 15.07 3.86
CA ALA A 224 14.74 14.63 5.25
C ALA A 224 15.09 15.80 6.20
N VAL A 225 14.31 15.94 7.27
CA VAL A 225 14.53 16.93 8.34
C VAL A 225 14.79 16.22 9.67
N PRO A 226 15.53 16.81 10.62
CA PRO A 226 15.72 16.21 11.94
C PRO A 226 14.37 15.94 12.62
N PHE A 227 14.20 14.75 13.20
CA PHE A 227 12.98 14.47 13.96
C PHE A 227 13.01 15.23 15.29
N ASN A 228 11.85 15.70 15.72
CA ASN A 228 11.65 16.26 17.06
C ASN A 228 10.38 15.66 17.68
N ASP A 229 10.38 15.54 19.01
CA ASP A 229 9.28 14.96 19.78
C ASP A 229 8.43 16.07 20.44
N ASP A 230 8.10 17.10 19.64
CA ASP A 230 7.27 18.22 20.07
C ASP A 230 5.80 17.98 19.75
N ALA A 231 4.99 17.84 20.80
CA ALA A 231 3.54 17.65 20.73
C ALA A 231 2.77 18.97 20.92
N SER A 232 3.44 20.12 20.77
CA SER A 232 2.82 21.42 20.96
C SER A 232 1.71 21.69 19.94
N LEU A 233 0.64 22.30 20.42
CA LEU A 233 -0.48 22.79 19.61
C LEU A 233 -0.60 24.31 19.80
N THR A 234 -0.59 25.03 18.70
CA THR A 234 -1.07 26.42 18.65
C THR A 234 -2.44 26.42 17.99
N TYR A 235 -3.37 27.27 18.43
CA TYR A 235 -4.70 27.32 17.84
C TYR A 235 -5.33 28.70 17.93
N SER A 236 -6.29 28.97 17.04
CA SER A 236 -7.18 30.12 17.07
C SER A 236 -8.63 29.68 16.84
N ILE A 237 -9.57 30.48 17.37
CA ILE A 237 -10.99 30.23 17.26
C ILE A 237 -11.64 31.45 16.61
N HIS A 238 -12.39 31.21 15.53
CA HIS A 238 -13.11 32.24 14.81
C HIS A 238 -14.60 31.92 14.80
N ARG A 239 -15.44 32.89 15.18
CA ARG A 239 -16.89 32.78 14.98
C ARG A 239 -17.22 33.29 13.60
N GLN A 240 -17.94 32.49 12.83
CA GLN A 240 -18.40 32.86 11.51
C GLN A 240 -19.93 32.93 11.50
N VAL A 241 -20.43 33.91 10.75
CA VAL A 241 -21.86 34.09 10.49
C VAL A 241 -22.02 34.17 8.98
N SER A 242 -22.70 33.20 8.39
CA SER A 242 -23.04 33.18 6.97
C SER A 242 -24.56 33.11 6.84
N GLY A 243 -25.19 34.25 6.54
CA GLY A 243 -26.65 34.38 6.55
C GLY A 243 -27.24 34.11 7.94
N PHE A 244 -28.04 33.05 8.07
CA PHE A 244 -28.62 32.60 9.34
C PHE A 244 -27.79 31.53 10.06
N GLU A 245 -26.75 31.00 9.43
CA GLU A 245 -25.89 29.98 10.02
C GLU A 245 -24.78 30.63 10.83
N ARG A 246 -24.67 30.21 12.09
CA ARG A 246 -23.53 30.53 12.96
C ARG A 246 -22.66 29.31 13.03
N SER A 247 -21.35 29.47 12.89
CA SER A 247 -20.40 28.39 13.09
C SER A 247 -19.19 28.87 13.87
N ILE A 248 -18.50 27.91 14.48
CA ILE A 248 -17.23 28.13 15.14
C ILE A 248 -16.18 27.40 14.32
N VAL A 249 -15.11 28.08 13.94
CA VAL A 249 -13.97 27.50 13.23
C VAL A 249 -12.79 27.43 14.19
N LEU A 250 -12.29 26.23 14.42
CA LEU A 250 -11.03 25.97 15.10
C LEU A 250 -9.94 25.81 14.04
N LEU A 251 -8.95 26.70 14.04
CA LEU A 251 -7.71 26.55 13.29
C LEU A 251 -6.64 26.09 14.27
N GLY A 252 -5.99 24.97 13.96
CA GLY A 252 -4.91 24.44 14.77
C GLY A 252 -3.65 24.22 13.96
N PHE A 253 -2.50 24.39 14.61
CA PHE A 253 -1.19 24.21 14.03
C PHE A 253 -0.32 23.38 14.98
N THR A 254 0.30 22.34 14.44
CA THR A 254 1.32 21.53 15.13
C THR A 254 2.40 21.12 14.14
N ASN A 255 3.40 20.39 14.58
CA ASN A 255 4.37 19.81 13.67
C ASN A 255 3.65 18.88 12.66
N PRO A 256 3.85 19.02 11.32
CA PRO A 256 3.15 18.22 10.31
C PRO A 256 3.41 16.71 10.44
N PHE A 257 4.44 16.31 11.19
CA PHE A 257 4.73 14.92 11.51
C PHE A 257 3.84 14.31 12.59
N ASN A 258 3.11 15.13 13.34
CA ASN A 258 2.23 14.68 14.41
C ASN A 258 0.92 14.12 13.87
N THR A 259 0.26 13.29 14.66
CA THR A 259 -1.13 12.90 14.48
C THR A 259 -2.00 13.77 15.38
N VAL A 260 -3.04 14.38 14.79
CA VAL A 260 -4.03 15.16 15.52
C VAL A 260 -5.34 14.39 15.55
N LYS A 261 -5.93 14.24 16.74
CA LYS A 261 -7.28 13.70 16.92
C LYS A 261 -8.14 14.76 17.59
N VAL A 262 -9.32 15.01 17.04
CA VAL A 262 -10.33 15.91 17.60
C VAL A 262 -11.55 15.08 17.94
N ASP A 263 -11.89 15.05 19.24
CA ASP A 263 -12.91 14.16 19.80
C ASP A 263 -12.74 12.70 19.32
N GLU A 264 -11.49 12.20 19.43
CA GLU A 264 -11.02 10.86 19.01
C GLU A 264 -10.99 10.61 17.50
N MET A 265 -11.44 11.56 16.67
CA MET A 265 -11.36 11.44 15.21
C MET A 265 -10.06 12.04 14.68
N GLU A 266 -9.25 11.25 13.98
CA GLU A 266 -8.02 11.72 13.33
C GLU A 266 -8.31 12.79 12.26
N GLN A 267 -7.52 13.85 12.27
CA GLN A 267 -7.59 14.97 11.33
C GLN A 267 -6.39 14.93 10.39
N SER A 268 -6.62 15.21 9.11
CA SER A 268 -5.53 15.46 8.17
C SER A 268 -4.89 16.82 8.47
N LEU A 269 -3.56 16.84 8.48
CA LEU A 269 -2.76 18.06 8.49
C LEU A 269 -2.28 18.34 7.08
N ASP A 270 -2.21 19.60 6.71
CA ASP A 270 -1.49 19.97 5.49
C ASP A 270 0.04 19.85 5.69
N SER A 271 0.81 20.13 4.63
CA SER A 271 2.28 20.05 4.67
C SER A 271 2.93 21.07 5.61
N SER A 272 2.19 22.10 6.04
CA SER A 272 2.65 23.07 7.04
C SER A 272 2.34 22.61 8.47
N GLY A 273 1.38 21.70 8.66
CA GLY A 273 0.93 21.21 9.96
C GLY A 273 -0.37 21.88 10.43
N GLU A 274 -1.09 22.55 9.54
CA GLU A 274 -2.38 23.19 9.83
C GLU A 274 -3.55 22.19 9.66
N PHE A 275 -4.56 22.32 10.52
CA PHE A 275 -5.90 21.74 10.33
C PHE A 275 -6.99 22.76 10.66
N SER A 276 -8.16 22.59 10.05
CA SER A 276 -9.33 23.44 10.24
C SER A 276 -10.58 22.60 10.44
N LEU A 277 -11.34 22.93 11.49
CA LEU A 277 -12.60 22.25 11.81
C LEU A 277 -13.71 23.28 12.05
N GLN A 278 -14.87 23.02 11.45
CA GLN A 278 -16.07 23.81 11.64
C GLN A 278 -17.06 23.08 12.54
N PHE A 279 -17.45 23.73 13.63
CA PHE A 279 -18.44 23.25 14.58
C PHE A 279 -19.76 24.01 14.44
N PRO A 280 -20.91 23.34 14.65
CA PRO A 280 -22.17 24.03 14.84
C PRO A 280 -22.16 24.78 16.19
N PRO A 281 -22.99 25.81 16.35
CA PRO A 281 -22.88 26.78 17.45
C PRO A 281 -23.28 26.22 18.84
N ILE A 282 -23.67 24.94 18.96
CA ILE A 282 -24.25 24.35 20.18
C ILE A 282 -23.81 22.88 20.43
N SER A 283 -22.61 22.44 20.02
CA SER A 283 -22.24 21.01 20.14
C SER A 283 -21.56 20.62 21.47
N SER A 284 -20.68 21.46 22.01
CA SER A 284 -20.02 21.27 23.29
C SER A 284 -19.42 22.60 23.78
N LEU A 285 -19.16 22.74 25.08
CA LEU A 285 -18.44 23.91 25.62
C LEU A 285 -16.93 23.83 25.38
N THR A 286 -16.44 22.61 25.15
CA THR A 286 -15.02 22.26 25.02
C THR A 286 -14.84 21.17 23.98
N VAL A 287 -13.77 21.28 23.20
CA VAL A 287 -13.33 20.25 22.25
C VAL A 287 -12.03 19.65 22.77
N LYS A 288 -11.93 18.32 22.72
CA LYS A 288 -10.69 17.62 23.10
C LYS A 288 -9.81 17.43 21.87
N VAL A 289 -8.64 18.07 21.87
CA VAL A 289 -7.62 17.88 20.85
C VAL A 289 -6.46 17.08 21.43
N THR A 290 -6.13 15.96 20.79
CA THR A 290 -4.99 15.12 21.15
C THR A 290 -3.94 15.24 20.07
N VAL A 291 -2.72 15.62 20.45
CA VAL A 291 -1.54 15.61 19.58
C VAL A 291 -0.67 14.43 19.99
N GLU A 292 -0.41 13.53 19.05
CA GLU A 292 0.47 12.38 19.21
C GLU A 292 1.67 12.52 18.28
N THR A 293 2.88 12.45 18.81
CA THR A 293 4.10 12.45 18.01
C THR A 293 4.37 11.07 17.41
N PRO A 294 5.19 10.94 16.36
CA PRO A 294 5.52 9.63 15.78
C PRO A 294 6.02 8.59 16.80
N THR A 295 6.81 9.05 17.79
CA THR A 295 7.39 8.21 18.86
C THR A 295 6.38 7.84 19.94
N GLY A 296 5.16 8.39 19.91
CA GLY A 296 4.05 8.04 20.80
C GLY A 296 3.92 8.94 22.02
N LYS A 297 4.59 10.10 22.06
CA LYS A 297 4.31 11.11 23.08
C LYS A 297 2.95 11.72 22.80
N ILE A 298 2.12 11.82 23.83
CA ILE A 298 0.75 12.32 23.74
C ILE A 298 0.61 13.58 24.57
N GLN A 299 0.02 14.62 23.99
CA GLN A 299 -0.43 15.82 24.69
C GLN A 299 -1.90 16.06 24.40
N VAL A 300 -2.69 16.25 25.45
CA VAL A 300 -4.14 16.52 25.35
C VAL A 300 -4.40 17.98 25.68
N TYR A 301 -5.28 18.60 24.89
CA TYR A 301 -5.74 19.97 25.03
C TYR A 301 -7.27 19.97 25.13
N GLU A 302 -7.79 20.60 26.18
CA GLU A 302 -9.22 20.87 26.32
C GLU A 302 -9.46 22.33 25.91
N ILE A 303 -9.99 22.54 24.71
CA ILE A 303 -10.12 23.86 24.10
C ILE A 303 -11.56 24.36 24.28
N PRO A 304 -11.81 25.45 25.01
CA PRO A 304 -13.13 26.05 25.11
C PRO A 304 -13.54 26.63 23.75
N ILE A 305 -14.67 26.18 23.20
CA ILE A 305 -15.22 26.65 21.91
C ILE A 305 -16.45 27.54 22.11
N LEU A 306 -16.44 28.31 23.19
CA LEU A 306 -17.54 29.19 23.60
C LEU A 306 -17.71 30.38 22.68
#